data_AF-A0A0F9QUB3-F1
#
_entry.id   AF-A0A0F9QUB3-F1
#
_cell.length_a   1.000
_cell.length_b   1.000
_cell.length_c   1.000
_cell.angle_alpha   90.00
_cell.angle_beta   90.00
_cell.angle_gamma   90.00
#
_symmetry.space_group_name_H-M   'P 1'
#
loop_
_entity.id
_entity.type
_entity.pdbx_description
1 polymer ?
#
loop_
_entity_poly.entity_id
_entity_poly.type
_entity_poly.pdbx_seq_one_letter_code
_entity_poly.pdbx_strand_id
1 'polypeptide(L)'
;MCKKLLVLLLCSSIFWSGCAGRESNPIPAFLPGDNERSCEVLKAEIAQLDAEMQQILPKVNKGVTNTLWATAGVFLIVPFFFMDLKEAEKIEFDALRTRRNRLLLISSKCE
;
A
#
# COMPACT_ATOMS: atom_id res chain seq x y z
N MET A 1 30.72 -22.94 -29.44
CA MET A 1 30.72 -22.08 -28.23
C MET A 1 29.40 -21.32 -28.03
N CYS A 2 28.75 -20.81 -29.09
CA CYS A 2 27.52 -20.01 -28.98
C CYS A 2 26.32 -20.66 -28.26
N LYS A 3 26.07 -21.98 -28.43
CA LYS A 3 24.91 -22.66 -27.78
C LYS A 3 25.02 -22.71 -26.25
N LYS A 4 26.22 -22.88 -25.69
CA LYS A 4 26.42 -22.91 -24.23
C LYS A 4 26.26 -21.53 -23.60
N LEU A 5 26.68 -20.49 -24.32
CA LEU A 5 26.51 -19.09 -23.91
C LEU A 5 25.03 -18.68 -23.92
N LEU A 6 24.26 -19.12 -24.92
CA LEU A 6 22.83 -18.84 -25.05
C LEU A 6 22.02 -19.46 -23.90
N VAL A 7 22.32 -20.72 -23.53
CA VAL A 7 21.63 -21.42 -22.43
C VAL A 7 21.94 -20.76 -21.08
N LEU A 8 23.19 -20.32 -20.86
CA LEU A 8 23.58 -19.63 -19.62
C LEU A 8 22.85 -18.28 -19.46
N LEU A 9 22.73 -17.52 -20.56
CA LEU A 9 21.98 -16.26 -20.61
C LEU A 9 20.49 -16.48 -20.33
N LEU A 10 19.88 -17.52 -20.91
CA LEU A 10 18.47 -17.85 -20.70
C LEU A 10 18.18 -18.31 -19.27
N CYS A 11 19.09 -19.03 -18.63
CA CYS A 11 18.95 -19.41 -17.23
C CYS A 11 19.12 -18.22 -16.28
N SER A 12 19.98 -17.25 -16.61
CA SER A 12 20.18 -16.05 -15.78
C SER A 12 18.97 -15.10 -15.76
N SER A 13 18.21 -15.00 -16.86
CA SER A 13 17.05 -14.10 -16.93
C SER A 13 15.86 -14.59 -16.08
N ILE A 14 15.69 -15.91 -15.94
CA ILE A 14 14.62 -16.50 -15.10
C ILE A 14 14.93 -16.30 -13.61
N PHE A 15 16.21 -16.24 -13.22
CA PHE A 15 16.60 -15.97 -11.84
C PHE A 15 16.38 -14.50 -11.42
N TRP A 16 16.28 -13.59 -12.38
CA TRP A 16 16.12 -12.15 -12.12
C TRP A 16 14.65 -11.68 -12.12
N SER A 17 13.68 -12.55 -12.40
CA SER A 17 12.27 -12.28 -12.11
C SER A 17 11.97 -12.43 -10.62
N GLY A 18 12.68 -11.69 -9.78
CA GLY A 18 12.37 -11.53 -8.36
C GLY A 18 11.15 -10.62 -8.20
N CYS A 19 10.27 -10.98 -7.27
CA CYS A 19 9.02 -10.27 -6.98
C CYS A 19 9.31 -8.83 -6.48
N ALA A 20 9.26 -7.85 -7.38
CA ALA A 20 9.45 -6.45 -7.05
C ALA A 20 8.16 -5.84 -6.46
N GLY A 21 8.18 -5.54 -5.17
CA GLY A 21 7.14 -4.79 -4.46
C GLY A 21 6.02 -5.64 -3.86
N ARG A 22 5.59 -5.27 -2.65
CA ARG A 22 4.45 -5.89 -1.94
C ARG A 22 3.12 -5.46 -2.56
N GLU A 23 2.20 -6.39 -2.73
CA GLU A 23 0.80 -6.10 -3.08
C GLU A 23 0.08 -5.42 -1.90
N SER A 24 -0.77 -4.43 -2.19
CA SER A 24 -1.60 -3.78 -1.17
C SER A 24 -2.64 -4.75 -0.63
N ASN A 25 -2.93 -4.64 0.68
CA ASN A 25 -4.02 -5.38 1.30
C ASN A 25 -5.09 -4.40 1.83
N PRO A 26 -5.94 -3.82 0.95
CA PRO A 26 -6.92 -2.84 1.35
C PRO A 26 -8.03 -3.47 2.18
N ILE A 27 -8.42 -2.80 3.27
CA ILE A 27 -9.55 -3.19 4.10
C ILE A 27 -10.86 -2.80 3.39
N PRO A 28 -11.90 -3.65 3.38
CA PRO A 28 -13.19 -3.30 2.79
C PRO A 28 -13.84 -2.14 3.55
N ALA A 29 -14.38 -1.18 2.80
CA ALA A 29 -15.08 -0.01 3.35
C ALA A 29 -16.33 -0.38 4.17
N PHE A 30 -16.96 -1.51 3.86
CA PHE A 30 -18.18 -1.98 4.49
C PHE A 30 -18.09 -3.48 4.77
N LEU A 31 -18.49 -3.90 5.98
CA LEU A 31 -18.72 -5.29 6.32
C LEU A 31 -20.21 -5.55 6.57
N PRO A 32 -20.72 -6.74 6.19
CA PRO A 32 -22.06 -7.16 6.59
C PRO A 32 -22.17 -7.17 8.11
N GLY A 33 -23.23 -6.56 8.65
CA GLY A 33 -23.44 -6.43 10.09
C GLY A 33 -22.84 -5.16 10.74
N ASP A 34 -22.15 -4.28 10.00
CA ASP A 34 -21.66 -3.00 10.54
C ASP A 34 -22.80 -2.14 11.14
N ASN A 35 -24.04 -2.28 10.62
CA ASN A 35 -25.21 -1.56 11.13
C ASN A 35 -25.80 -2.15 12.42
N GLU A 36 -25.47 -3.39 12.77
CA GLU A 36 -26.01 -4.11 13.93
C GLU A 36 -25.05 -4.06 15.14
N ARG A 37 -23.86 -3.48 14.96
CA ARG A 37 -22.86 -3.35 16.02
C ARG A 37 -23.29 -2.32 17.08
N SER A 38 -22.89 -2.58 18.32
CA SER A 38 -23.11 -1.62 19.40
C SER A 38 -22.22 -0.39 19.23
N CYS A 39 -22.72 0.75 19.70
CA CYS A 39 -22.04 2.04 19.57
C CYS A 39 -20.66 2.06 20.24
N GLU A 40 -20.47 1.31 21.33
CA GLU A 40 -19.16 1.17 21.98
C GLU A 40 -18.16 0.43 21.11
N VAL A 41 -18.59 -0.66 20.45
CA VAL A 41 -17.75 -1.42 19.52
C VAL A 41 -17.37 -0.57 18.31
N LEU A 42 -18.33 0.20 17.76
CA LEU A 42 -18.05 1.12 16.65
C LEU A 42 -17.02 2.18 17.04
N LYS A 43 -17.14 2.78 18.23
CA LYS A 43 -16.18 3.78 18.73
C LYS A 43 -14.80 3.17 18.98
N ALA A 44 -14.75 1.96 19.54
CA ALA A 44 -13.50 1.23 19.75
C ALA A 44 -12.79 0.93 18.41
N GLU A 45 -13.54 0.50 17.40
CA GLU A 45 -12.99 0.24 16.07
C GLU A 45 -12.49 1.52 15.39
N ILE A 46 -13.24 2.63 15.48
CA ILE A 46 -12.78 3.92 14.96
C ILE A 46 -11.44 4.33 15.60
N ALA A 47 -11.31 4.18 16.92
CA ALA A 47 -10.06 4.48 17.63
C ALA A 47 -8.90 3.57 17.20
N GLN A 48 -9.17 2.30 16.90
CA GLN A 48 -8.17 1.37 16.35
C GLN A 48 -7.71 1.80 14.96
N LEU A 49 -8.65 2.15 14.07
CA LEU A 49 -8.36 2.66 12.73
C LEU A 49 -7.57 3.99 12.78
N ASP A 50 -7.85 4.84 13.76
CA ASP A 50 -7.10 6.08 13.99
C ASP A 50 -5.64 5.81 14.34
N ALA A 51 -5.39 4.88 15.25
CA ALA A 51 -4.04 4.48 15.63
C ALA A 51 -3.27 3.85 14.45
N GLU A 52 -3.92 2.99 13.67
CA GLU A 52 -3.32 2.35 12.49
C GLU A 52 -2.97 3.38 11.40
N MET A 53 -3.86 4.34 11.14
CA MET A 53 -3.59 5.43 10.19
C MET A 53 -2.40 6.29 10.63
N GLN A 54 -2.21 6.55 11.93
CA GLN A 54 -1.04 7.28 12.45
C GLN A 54 0.27 6.51 12.25
N GLN A 55 0.23 5.18 12.30
CA GLN A 55 1.42 4.34 12.06
C GLN A 55 1.84 4.30 10.59
N ILE A 56 0.87 4.38 9.67
CA ILE A 56 1.10 4.30 8.22
C ILE A 56 1.42 5.67 7.59
N LEU A 57 0.87 6.76 8.15
CA LEU A 57 1.14 8.16 7.77
C LEU A 57 2.62 8.50 7.46
N PRO A 58 3.61 8.16 8.31
CA PRO A 58 5.01 8.48 8.04
C PRO A 58 5.60 7.68 6.88
N LYS A 59 5.00 6.55 6.48
CA LYS A 59 5.45 5.73 5.35
C LYS A 59 4.93 6.31 4.02
N VAL A 60 3.64 6.68 3.99
CA VAL A 60 3.00 7.38 2.86
C VAL A 60 3.75 8.67 2.49
N ASN A 61 4.17 9.45 3.48
CA ASN A 61 4.89 10.71 3.23
C ASN A 61 6.31 10.52 2.65
N LYS A 62 6.97 9.38 2.91
CA LYS A 62 8.31 9.09 2.38
C LYS A 62 8.29 8.75 0.88
N GLY A 63 7.18 8.18 0.38
CA GLY A 63 6.99 7.91 -1.04
C GLY A 63 7.01 9.19 -1.90
N VAL A 64 6.39 10.27 -1.41
CA VAL A 64 6.29 11.55 -2.12
C VAL A 64 7.65 12.23 -2.28
N THR A 65 8.51 12.15 -1.26
CA THR A 65 9.84 12.79 -1.29
C THR A 65 10.80 12.14 -2.27
N ASN A 66 10.64 10.86 -2.59
CA ASN A 66 11.49 10.16 -3.59
C ASN A 66 11.05 10.42 -5.03
N THR A 67 9.75 10.66 -5.28
CA THR A 67 9.21 10.98 -6.62
C THR A 67 9.71 12.32 -7.16
N LEU A 68 10.03 13.28 -6.28
CA LEU A 68 10.53 14.60 -6.69
C LEU A 68 11.96 14.57 -7.25
N TRP A 69 12.79 13.62 -6.85
CA TRP A 69 14.14 13.46 -7.40
C TRP A 69 14.15 12.76 -8.77
N ALA A 70 13.07 12.06 -9.11
CA ALA A 70 12.92 11.38 -10.40
C ALA A 70 12.73 12.36 -11.57
N THR A 71 12.15 13.56 -11.33
CA THR A 71 11.95 14.58 -12.35
C THR A 71 13.21 15.41 -12.64
N ALA A 72 14.25 15.31 -11.80
CA ALA A 72 15.49 16.07 -11.93
C ALA A 72 16.55 15.45 -12.88
N GLY A 73 16.23 14.36 -13.60
CA GLY A 73 16.95 13.98 -14.83
C GLY A 73 18.25 13.18 -14.69
N VAL A 74 18.47 12.45 -13.58
CA VAL A 74 19.69 11.62 -13.38
C VAL A 74 19.32 10.13 -13.27
N PHE A 75 18.79 9.52 -14.34
CA PHE A 75 18.38 8.10 -14.30
C PHE A 75 18.57 7.32 -15.60
N LEU A 76 19.61 7.64 -16.38
CA LEU A 76 19.76 7.11 -17.75
C LEU A 76 20.69 5.89 -17.94
N ILE A 77 21.34 5.31 -16.91
CA ILE A 77 22.39 4.29 -17.18
C ILE A 77 22.33 3.01 -16.31
N VAL A 78 21.54 2.94 -15.24
CA VAL A 78 21.36 1.70 -14.47
C VAL A 78 19.87 1.48 -14.20
N PRO A 79 19.30 0.29 -14.47
CA PRO A 79 17.90 0.02 -14.15
C PRO A 79 17.78 -0.13 -12.63
N PHE A 80 17.61 0.99 -11.93
CA PHE A 80 17.21 1.04 -10.53
C PHE A 80 15.70 0.72 -10.45
N PHE A 81 15.39 -0.53 -10.77
CA PHE A 81 14.09 -1.16 -10.87
C PHE A 81 13.33 -1.33 -9.53
N PHE A 82 13.74 -0.63 -8.45
CA PHE A 82 13.24 -0.85 -7.09
C PHE A 82 13.21 0.43 -6.24
N MET A 83 12.39 1.40 -6.61
CA MET A 83 12.07 2.54 -5.74
C MET A 83 10.55 2.53 -5.54
N ASP A 84 10.06 1.77 -4.55
CA ASP A 84 8.68 1.80 -3.98
C ASP A 84 7.52 2.17 -4.94
N LEU A 85 7.49 1.63 -6.15
CA LEU A 85 6.48 2.00 -7.17
C LEU A 85 5.07 1.46 -6.87
N LYS A 86 4.92 0.56 -5.89
CA LYS A 86 3.60 0.21 -5.42
C LYS A 86 3.23 1.25 -4.37
N GLU A 87 2.34 2.18 -4.73
CA GLU A 87 1.62 3.07 -3.80
C GLU A 87 0.74 2.28 -2.80
N ALA A 88 1.15 1.06 -2.40
CA ALA A 88 0.40 0.15 -1.58
C ALA A 88 0.05 0.78 -0.24
N GLU A 89 0.99 1.52 0.36
CA GLU A 89 0.78 2.22 1.62
C GLU A 89 -0.27 3.34 1.50
N LYS A 90 -0.31 4.03 0.35
CA LYS A 90 -1.31 5.08 0.08
C LYS A 90 -2.69 4.48 -0.18
N ILE A 91 -2.75 3.36 -0.90
CA ILE A 91 -3.99 2.60 -1.13
C ILE A 91 -4.53 2.04 0.19
N GLU A 92 -3.66 1.49 1.04
CA GLU A 92 -4.02 1.01 2.39
C GLU A 92 -4.49 2.16 3.30
N PHE A 93 -3.80 3.30 3.25
CA PHE A 93 -4.22 4.49 4.00
C PHE A 93 -5.59 5.02 3.54
N ASP A 94 -5.85 5.06 2.24
CA ASP A 94 -7.14 5.51 1.71
C ASP A 94 -8.27 4.52 2.02
N ALA A 95 -7.97 3.22 2.01
CA ALA A 95 -8.90 2.18 2.45
C ALA A 95 -9.28 2.35 3.94
N LEU A 96 -8.29 2.57 4.81
CA LEU A 96 -8.51 2.86 6.24
C LEU A 96 -9.36 4.12 6.45
N ARG A 97 -9.03 5.20 5.72
CA ARG A 97 -9.78 6.46 5.76
C ARG A 97 -11.24 6.25 5.34
N THR A 98 -11.46 5.50 4.27
CA THR A 98 -12.80 5.22 3.75
C THR A 98 -13.63 4.42 4.75
N ARG A 99 -13.05 3.35 5.34
CA ARG A 99 -13.72 2.58 6.38
C ARG A 99 -14.05 3.43 7.61
N ARG A 100 -13.09 4.22 8.10
CA ARG A 100 -13.31 5.13 9.25
C ARG A 100 -14.47 6.09 9.00
N ASN A 101 -14.48 6.75 7.84
CA ASN A 101 -15.56 7.67 7.46
C ASN A 101 -16.92 6.97 7.42
N ARG A 102 -16.95 5.73 6.95
CA ARG A 102 -18.19 4.93 6.95
C ARG A 102 -18.67 4.63 8.37
N LEU A 103 -17.78 4.20 9.26
CA LEU A 103 -18.12 3.92 10.65
C LEU A 103 -18.62 5.19 11.36
N LEU A 104 -18.02 6.36 11.07
CA LEU A 104 -18.48 7.65 11.60
C LEU A 104 -19.93 7.96 11.18
N LEU A 105 -20.31 7.68 9.93
CA LEU A 105 -21.68 7.84 9.44
C LEU A 105 -22.67 6.86 10.10
N ILE A 106 -22.21 5.69 10.52
CA ILE A 106 -23.04 4.71 11.22
C ILE A 106 -23.17 5.12 12.70
N SER A 107 -22.07 5.53 13.33
CA SER A 107 -22.04 5.95 14.73
C SER A 107 -22.76 7.27 14.98
N SER A 108 -22.99 8.11 13.97
CA SER A 108 -23.80 9.32 14.14
C SER A 108 -25.26 9.04 14.49
N LYS A 109 -25.74 7.79 14.34
CA LYS A 109 -27.06 7.35 14.80
C LYS A 109 -27.09 7.00 16.30
N CYS A 110 -25.94 7.02 16.96
CA CYS A 110 -25.78 6.66 18.37
C CYS A 110 -25.84 7.88 19.31
N GLU A 111 -25.93 9.09 18.76
CA GLU A 111 -26.18 10.33 19.52
C GLU A 111 -27.67 10.56 19.75
#